data_AF-A0A7W1D4K8-F1
#
_entry.id   AF-A0A7W1D4K8-F1
#
_cell.length_a   1.000
_cell.length_b   1.000
_cell.length_c   1.000
_cell.angle_alpha   90.00
_cell.angle_beta   90.00
_cell.angle_gamma   90.00
#
_symmetry.space_group_name_H-M   'P 1'
#
loop_
_entity.id
_entity.type
_entity.pdbx_description
1 polymer ?
#
loop_
_entity_poly.entity_id
_entity_poly.type
_entity_poly.pdbx_seq_one_letter_code
_entity_poly.pdbx_strand_id
1 'polypeptide(L)'
;MREVGRAYNVQHTAVFRHKRDHTAHEIATLNGAHKVQDRGTALARLEALYTTAEKLLKKALKDSTSVNGQVQVVKEVRACLELIAKMTGELNERPQTVNLMMAPQWLQVRAALFQALEDHPQALEAVAGRLVALENNSRELVRG
;
A
#
# COMPACT_ATOMS: atom_id res chain seq x y z
N MET A 1 43.70 10.58 15.24
CA MET A 1 43.76 11.81 14.41
C MET A 1 45.12 12.05 13.77
N ARG A 2 46.25 11.72 14.42
CA ARG A 2 47.59 11.91 13.83
C ARG A 2 47.80 11.08 12.55
N GLU A 3 47.24 9.87 12.50
CA GLU A 3 47.28 9.00 11.31
C GLU A 3 46.51 9.60 10.12
N VAL A 4 45.32 10.15 10.34
CA VAL A 4 44.52 10.81 9.28
C VAL A 4 45.27 12.03 8.74
N GLY A 5 45.88 12.83 9.62
CA GLY A 5 46.73 13.94 9.18
C GLY A 5 47.92 13.49 8.33
N ARG A 6 48.58 12.39 8.72
CA ARG A 6 49.70 11.81 7.95
C ARG A 6 49.23 11.26 6.59
N ALA A 7 48.10 10.55 6.54
CA ALA A 7 47.58 9.93 5.32
C ALA A 7 47.22 10.96 4.24
N TYR A 8 46.73 12.13 4.64
CA TYR A 8 46.31 13.20 3.72
C TYR A 8 47.28 14.40 3.68
N ASN A 9 48.47 14.27 4.28
CA ASN A 9 49.47 15.33 4.39
C ASN A 9 48.93 16.65 4.97
N VAL A 10 48.02 16.55 5.95
CA VAL A 10 47.44 17.69 6.67
C VAL A 10 47.93 17.69 8.11
N GLN A 11 48.21 18.87 8.66
CA GLN A 11 48.60 18.96 10.07
C GLN A 11 47.51 18.40 10.98
N HIS A 12 47.95 17.56 11.94
CA HIS A 12 47.06 16.95 12.93
C HIS A 12 46.16 17.97 13.67
N THR A 13 46.71 19.14 13.96
CA THR A 13 45.99 20.25 14.61
C THR A 13 44.90 20.84 13.73
N ALA A 14 45.09 20.87 12.40
CA ALA A 14 44.06 21.31 11.46
C ALA A 14 42.91 20.29 11.36
N VAL A 15 43.22 18.99 11.29
CA VAL A 15 42.19 17.92 11.32
C VAL A 15 41.40 17.95 12.64
N PHE A 16 42.09 18.20 13.76
CA PHE A 16 41.45 18.31 15.07
C PHE A 16 40.50 19.52 15.14
N ARG A 17 40.92 20.70 14.66
CA ARG A 17 40.08 21.90 14.60
C ARG A 17 38.90 21.73 13.64
N HIS A 18 39.11 21.13 12.48
CA HIS A 18 38.05 20.85 11.53
C HIS A 18 36.98 19.91 12.14
N LYS A 19 37.40 18.85 12.84
CA LYS A 19 36.45 17.99 13.58
C LYS A 19 35.70 18.75 14.67
N ARG A 20 36.41 19.52 15.51
CA ARG A 20 35.81 20.23 16.63
C ARG A 20 34.82 21.31 16.18
N ASP A 21 35.20 22.09 15.18
CA ASP A 21 34.53 23.36 14.87
C ASP A 21 33.59 23.25 13.66
N HIS A 22 33.86 22.34 12.72
CA HIS A 22 33.14 22.29 11.44
C HIS A 22 32.36 20.98 11.20
N THR A 23 32.87 19.83 11.63
CA THR A 23 32.17 18.56 11.37
C THR A 23 30.83 18.45 12.09
N ALA A 24 30.69 18.98 13.31
CA ALA A 24 29.42 18.90 14.04
C ALA A 24 28.28 19.67 13.33
N HIS A 25 28.59 20.84 12.77
CA HIS A 25 27.63 21.66 12.04
C HIS A 25 27.27 21.07 10.67
N GLU A 26 28.28 20.61 9.91
CA GLU A 26 28.08 19.99 8.59
C GLU A 26 27.39 18.62 8.68
N ILE A 27 27.73 17.80 9.67
CA ILE A 27 27.04 16.53 9.92
C ILE A 27 25.60 16.78 10.40
N ALA A 28 25.35 17.81 11.21
CA ALA A 28 23.98 18.15 11.63
C ALA A 28 23.10 18.61 10.45
N THR A 29 23.65 19.41 9.53
CA THR A 29 22.95 19.85 8.31
C THR A 29 22.75 18.71 7.32
N LEU A 30 23.75 17.84 7.12
CA LEU A 30 23.63 16.63 6.31
C LEU A 30 22.61 15.64 6.90
N ASN A 31 22.60 15.42 8.22
CA ASN A 31 21.58 14.60 8.88
C ASN A 31 20.18 15.21 8.75
N GLY A 32 20.06 16.54 8.77
CA GLY A 32 18.81 17.24 8.48
C GLY A 32 18.32 17.00 7.05
N ALA A 33 19.21 17.05 6.07
CA ALA A 33 18.91 16.80 4.65
C ALA A 33 18.62 15.31 4.37
N HIS A 34 19.34 14.38 5.00
CA HIS A 34 19.17 12.94 4.81
C HIS A 34 17.83 12.42 5.37
N LYS A 35 17.31 13.06 6.44
CA LYS A 35 15.95 12.81 6.97
C LYS A 35 14.83 13.18 5.99
N VAL A 36 15.10 14.04 5.01
CA VAL A 36 14.10 14.42 3.99
C VAL A 36 14.02 13.39 2.85
N GLN A 37 15.11 12.63 2.61
CA GLN A 37 15.17 11.64 1.52
C GLN A 37 14.82 10.22 1.95
N ASP A 38 15.07 9.82 3.20
CA ASP A 38 14.63 8.52 3.68
C ASP A 38 13.20 8.60 4.21
N ARG A 39 12.25 8.84 3.31
CA ARG A 39 10.85 8.90 3.71
C ARG A 39 10.29 7.50 4.02
N GLY A 40 11.05 6.40 3.94
CA GLY A 40 10.55 5.05 4.13
C GLY A 40 9.41 4.66 3.18
N THR A 41 8.94 3.42 3.30
CA THR A 41 7.76 2.93 2.57
C THR A 41 6.50 3.68 3.02
N ALA A 42 5.45 3.67 2.20
CA ALA A 42 4.17 4.26 2.58
C ALA A 42 3.61 3.62 3.87
N LEU A 43 3.83 2.32 4.05
CA LEU A 43 3.47 1.59 5.26
C LEU A 43 4.24 2.13 6.48
N ALA A 44 5.56 2.30 6.39
CA ALA A 44 6.37 2.84 7.49
C ALA A 44 5.93 4.25 7.90
N ARG A 45 5.54 5.09 6.93
CA ARG A 45 4.99 6.43 7.22
C ARG A 45 3.64 6.33 7.94
N LEU A 46 2.79 5.40 7.52
CA LEU A 46 1.47 5.20 8.11
C LEU A 46 1.57 4.64 9.54
N GLU A 47 2.51 3.74 9.82
CA GLU A 47 2.82 3.25 11.17
C GLU A 47 3.33 4.38 12.08
N ALA A 48 4.19 5.25 11.55
CA ALA A 48 4.66 6.44 12.27
C ALA A 48 3.52 7.42 12.57
N LEU A 49 2.60 7.61 11.62
CA LEU A 49 1.41 8.44 11.80
C LEU A 49 0.47 7.84 12.85
N TYR A 50 0.19 6.54 12.77
CA TYR A 50 -0.59 5.80 13.75
C TYR A 50 -0.04 5.98 15.18
N THR A 51 1.27 5.77 15.34
CA THR A 51 1.96 5.96 16.63
C THR A 51 1.81 7.39 17.16
N THR A 52 1.83 8.38 16.27
CA THR A 52 1.65 9.79 16.63
C THR A 52 0.20 10.07 17.06
N ALA A 53 -0.77 9.55 16.31
CA ALA A 53 -2.19 9.67 16.62
C ALA A 53 -2.54 9.01 17.97
N GLU A 54 -1.98 7.85 18.30
CA GLU A 54 -2.13 7.22 19.61
C GLU A 54 -1.58 8.09 20.75
N LYS A 55 -0.42 8.73 20.55
CA LYS A 55 0.15 9.65 21.55
C LYS A 55 -0.75 10.86 21.76
N LEU A 56 -1.30 11.42 20.68
CA LEU A 56 -2.27 12.52 20.76
C LEU A 56 -3.55 12.08 21.47
N LEU A 57 -4.03 10.86 21.23
CA LEU A 57 -5.20 10.32 21.91
C LEU A 57 -4.95 10.20 23.41
N LYS A 58 -3.82 9.60 23.80
CA LYS A 58 -3.42 9.48 25.21
C LYS A 58 -3.31 10.85 25.89
N LYS A 59 -2.81 11.86 25.18
CA LYS A 59 -2.76 13.23 25.68
C LYS A 59 -4.14 13.86 25.80
N ALA A 60 -4.98 13.73 24.77
CA ALA A 60 -6.35 14.26 24.75
C ALA A 60 -7.26 13.61 25.80
N LEU A 61 -6.98 12.38 26.21
CA LEU A 61 -7.68 11.69 27.31
C LEU A 61 -7.19 12.12 28.70
N LYS A 62 -5.92 12.57 28.82
CA LYS A 62 -5.32 13.03 30.08
C LYS A 62 -5.63 14.49 30.36
N ASP A 63 -5.42 15.33 29.36
CA ASP A 63 -5.82 16.73 29.40
C ASP A 63 -7.35 16.73 29.23
N SER A 64 -8.11 17.54 29.97
CA SER A 64 -9.57 17.67 29.84
C SER A 64 -9.99 18.35 28.52
N THR A 65 -9.42 17.87 27.42
CA THR A 65 -9.76 18.22 26.04
C THR A 65 -11.23 17.92 25.83
N SER A 66 -11.90 18.77 25.05
CA SER A 66 -13.32 18.57 24.74
C SER A 66 -13.56 17.18 24.19
N VAL A 67 -14.68 16.56 24.58
CA VAL A 67 -15.10 15.23 24.11
C VAL A 67 -15.08 15.15 22.58
N ASN A 68 -15.44 16.25 21.90
CA ASN A 68 -15.37 16.36 20.44
C ASN A 68 -13.94 16.21 19.91
N GLY A 69 -12.95 16.85 20.54
CA GLY A 69 -11.54 16.71 20.16
C GLY A 69 -11.05 15.27 20.34
N GLN A 70 -11.45 14.62 21.44
CA GLN A 70 -11.13 13.20 21.68
C GLN A 70 -11.73 12.30 20.60
N VAL A 71 -13.00 12.49 20.25
CA VAL A 71 -13.68 11.70 19.20
C VAL A 71 -13.00 11.86 17.84
N GLN A 72 -12.53 13.07 17.49
CA GLN A 72 -11.81 13.28 16.22
C GLN A 72 -10.49 12.49 16.20
N VAL A 73 -9.71 12.52 17.29
CA VAL A 73 -8.46 11.76 17.34
C VAL A 73 -8.71 10.26 17.26
N VAL A 74 -9.77 9.75 17.91
CA VAL A 74 -10.16 8.32 17.79
C VAL A 74 -10.49 7.94 16.33
N LYS A 75 -11.19 8.82 15.60
CA LYS A 75 -11.49 8.58 14.17
C LYS A 75 -10.23 8.48 13.32
N GLU A 76 -9.26 9.35 13.56
CA GLU A 76 -7.98 9.33 12.84
C GLU A 76 -7.16 8.06 13.15
N VAL A 77 -7.12 7.63 14.43
CA VAL A 77 -6.46 6.37 14.82
C VAL A 77 -7.10 5.18 14.11
N ARG A 78 -8.45 5.11 14.09
CA ARG A 78 -9.19 4.06 13.38
C ARG A 78 -8.89 4.06 11.89
N ALA A 79 -8.86 5.23 11.24
CA ALA A 79 -8.57 5.34 9.81
C ALA A 79 -7.16 4.86 9.47
N CYS A 80 -6.16 5.19 10.31
CA CYS A 80 -4.80 4.68 10.13
C CYS A 80 -4.74 3.16 10.26
N LEU A 81 -5.42 2.59 11.27
CA LEU A 81 -5.45 1.14 11.50
C LEU A 81 -6.11 0.40 10.33
N GLU A 82 -7.23 0.92 9.82
CA GLU A 82 -7.92 0.35 8.66
C GLU A 82 -7.02 0.34 7.41
N LEU A 83 -6.30 1.43 7.16
CA LEU A 83 -5.36 1.52 6.04
C LEU A 83 -4.16 0.57 6.20
N ILE A 84 -3.62 0.42 7.42
CA ILE A 84 -2.56 -0.56 7.70
C ILE A 84 -3.07 -1.96 7.39
N ALA A 85 -4.24 -2.33 7.91
CA ALA A 85 -4.83 -3.65 7.69
C ALA A 85 -5.09 -3.94 6.19
N LYS A 86 -5.50 -2.93 5.41
CA LYS A 86 -5.63 -3.05 3.95
C LYS A 86 -4.30 -3.28 3.26
N MET A 87 -3.25 -2.58 3.69
CA MET A 87 -1.91 -2.68 3.12
C MET A 87 -1.19 -3.98 3.51
N THR A 88 -1.39 -4.48 4.73
CA THR A 88 -0.83 -5.76 5.21
C THR A 88 -1.63 -6.97 4.72
N GLY A 89 -2.86 -6.74 4.23
CA GLY A 89 -3.78 -7.78 3.77
C GLY A 89 -4.58 -8.45 4.89
N GLU A 90 -4.47 -7.96 6.13
CA GLU A 90 -5.30 -8.37 7.26
C GLU A 90 -6.78 -8.01 7.03
N LEU A 91 -7.05 -6.91 6.30
CA LEU A 91 -8.37 -6.53 5.85
C LEU A 91 -8.46 -6.66 4.32
N ASN A 92 -9.04 -7.76 3.87
CA ASN A 92 -9.16 -8.09 2.46
C ASN A 92 -10.52 -7.62 1.92
N GLU A 93 -10.60 -6.37 1.45
CA GLU A 93 -11.81 -5.78 0.84
C GLU A 93 -11.96 -6.10 -0.66
N ARG A 94 -11.05 -6.88 -1.24
CA ARG A 94 -11.19 -7.26 -2.65
C ARG A 94 -12.51 -8.03 -2.79
N PRO A 95 -13.36 -7.70 -3.79
CA PRO A 95 -14.42 -8.62 -4.17
C PRO A 95 -13.73 -9.95 -4.45
N GLN A 96 -14.17 -11.02 -3.77
CA GLN A 96 -13.73 -12.35 -4.11
C GLN A 96 -14.29 -12.65 -5.49
N THR A 97 -13.57 -12.24 -6.53
CA THR A 97 -13.88 -12.55 -7.91
C THR A 97 -13.66 -14.05 -8.03
N VAL A 98 -14.72 -14.83 -7.82
CA VAL A 98 -14.73 -16.24 -8.16
C VAL A 98 -14.45 -16.32 -9.64
N ASN A 99 -13.32 -16.92 -10.01
CA ASN A 99 -13.00 -17.17 -11.40
C ASN A 99 -13.92 -18.29 -11.90
N LEU A 100 -15.13 -17.92 -12.31
CA LEU A 100 -16.17 -18.83 -12.80
C LEU A 100 -15.67 -19.68 -13.98
N MET A 101 -14.73 -19.18 -14.79
CA MET A 101 -14.16 -19.93 -15.91
C MET A 101 -13.30 -21.12 -15.46
N MET A 102 -12.74 -21.08 -14.25
CA MET A 102 -11.95 -22.16 -13.66
C MET A 102 -12.76 -22.99 -12.64
N ALA A 103 -14.01 -22.64 -12.37
CA ALA A 103 -14.86 -23.39 -11.45
C ALA A 103 -15.27 -24.73 -12.09
N PRO A 104 -14.91 -25.89 -11.50
CA PRO A 104 -15.25 -27.20 -12.06
C PRO A 104 -16.75 -27.39 -12.31
N GLN A 105 -17.58 -26.80 -11.45
CA GLN A 105 -19.05 -26.84 -11.56
C GLN A 105 -19.52 -26.13 -12.84
N TRP A 106 -18.86 -25.05 -13.26
CA TRP A 106 -19.22 -24.33 -14.49
C TRP A 106 -18.87 -25.13 -15.74
N LEU A 107 -17.72 -25.82 -15.74
CA LEU A 107 -17.35 -26.75 -16.80
C LEU A 107 -18.36 -27.89 -16.94
N GLN A 108 -18.84 -28.45 -15.83
CA GLN A 108 -19.87 -29.51 -15.83
C GLN A 108 -21.20 -29.00 -16.42
N VAL A 109 -21.64 -27.79 -16.05
CA VAL A 109 -22.87 -27.21 -16.60
C VAL A 109 -22.77 -26.99 -18.11
N ARG A 110 -21.63 -26.46 -18.61
CA ARG A 110 -21.41 -26.31 -20.06
C ARG A 110 -21.43 -27.66 -20.78
N ALA A 111 -20.78 -28.67 -20.23
CA ALA A 111 -20.75 -30.00 -20.83
C ALA A 111 -22.15 -30.61 -20.90
N ALA A 112 -22.91 -30.57 -19.79
CA ALA A 112 -24.28 -31.07 -19.74
C ALA A 112 -25.22 -30.33 -20.71
N LEU A 113 -25.06 -29.01 -20.83
CA LEU A 113 -25.82 -28.19 -21.77
C LEU A 113 -25.53 -28.60 -23.22
N PHE A 114 -24.26 -28.76 -23.60
CA PHE A 114 -23.90 -29.15 -24.96
C PHE A 114 -24.34 -30.58 -25.29
N GLN A 115 -24.21 -31.52 -24.34
CA GLN A 115 -24.73 -32.88 -24.49
C GLN A 115 -26.24 -32.90 -24.73
N ALA A 116 -27.01 -32.11 -23.97
CA ALA A 116 -28.46 -32.02 -24.16
C ALA A 116 -28.87 -31.41 -25.52
N LEU A 117 -27.95 -30.72 -26.20
CA LEU A 117 -28.19 -30.09 -27.50
C LEU A 117 -27.67 -30.92 -28.68
N GLU A 118 -27.00 -32.05 -28.45
CA GLU A 118 -26.41 -32.89 -29.52
C GLU A 118 -27.44 -33.34 -30.56
N ASP A 119 -28.63 -33.75 -30.10
CA ASP A 119 -29.72 -34.20 -30.98
C ASP A 119 -30.49 -33.04 -31.65
N HIS A 120 -30.14 -31.79 -31.34
CA HIS A 120 -30.84 -30.59 -31.79
C HIS A 120 -29.88 -29.59 -32.47
N PRO A 121 -29.37 -29.89 -33.67
CA PRO A 121 -28.33 -29.09 -34.34
C PRO A 121 -28.76 -27.64 -34.63
N GLN A 122 -30.04 -27.41 -34.94
CA GLN A 122 -30.59 -26.06 -35.15
C GLN A 122 -30.59 -25.24 -33.85
N ALA A 123 -30.86 -25.87 -32.70
CA ALA A 123 -30.82 -25.21 -31.40
C ALA A 123 -29.38 -24.89 -30.97
N LEU A 124 -28.45 -25.80 -31.26
CA LEU A 124 -27.02 -25.58 -31.03
C LEU A 124 -26.51 -24.34 -31.79
N GLU A 125 -26.86 -24.21 -33.08
CA GLU A 125 -26.47 -23.08 -33.92
C GLU A 125 -27.04 -21.76 -33.40
N ALA A 126 -28.33 -21.75 -33.01
CA ALA A 126 -28.97 -20.58 -32.44
C ALA A 126 -28.31 -20.13 -31.12
N VAL A 127 -27.96 -21.08 -30.25
CA VAL A 127 -27.26 -20.80 -28.97
C VAL A 127 -25.85 -20.26 -29.25
N ALA A 128 -25.09 -20.90 -30.13
CA ALA A 128 -23.75 -20.46 -30.49
C ALA A 128 -23.74 -19.04 -31.07
N GLY A 129 -24.65 -18.74 -32.01
CA GLY A 129 -24.81 -17.41 -32.58
C GLY A 129 -25.14 -16.35 -31.51
N ARG A 130 -26.00 -16.69 -30.54
CA ARG A 130 -26.33 -15.77 -29.45
C ARG A 130 -25.16 -15.50 -28.51
N LEU A 131 -24.35 -16.52 -28.20
CA LEU A 131 -23.17 -16.38 -27.35
C LEU A 131 -22.11 -15.47 -28.00
N VAL A 132 -21.86 -15.62 -29.30
CA VAL A 132 -20.93 -14.76 -30.06
C VAL A 132 -21.42 -13.30 -30.06
N ALA A 133 -22.71 -13.08 -30.27
CA ALA A 133 -23.29 -11.74 -30.22
C ALA A 133 -23.12 -11.07 -28.85
N LEU A 134 -23.31 -11.82 -27.76
CA LEU A 134 -23.10 -11.34 -26.39
C LEU A 134 -21.64 -11.02 -26.09
N GLU A 135 -20.69 -11.82 -26.60
CA GLU A 135 -19.26 -11.56 -26.44
C GLU A 135 -18.84 -10.26 -27.13
N ASN A 136 -19.32 -10.04 -28.36
CA ASN A 136 -19.04 -8.82 -29.11
C ASN A 136 -19.59 -7.57 -28.40
N ASN A 137 -20.83 -7.61 -27.91
CA ASN A 137 -21.46 -6.50 -27.18
C ASN A 137 -20.72 -6.19 -25.86
N SER A 138 -20.24 -7.23 -25.16
CA SER A 138 -19.48 -7.07 -23.92
C SER A 138 -18.10 -6.44 -24.15
N ARG A 139 -17.46 -6.72 -25.30
CA ARG A 139 -16.18 -6.10 -25.68
C ARG A 139 -16.31 -4.62 -26.07
N GLU A 140 -17.46 -4.21 -26.61
CA GLU A 140 -17.75 -2.80 -26.92
C GLU A 140 -17.95 -1.98 -25.63
N LEU A 141 -18.67 -2.52 -24.65
CA LEU A 141 -18.91 -1.89 -23.34
C LEU A 141 -17.64 -1.64 -22.50
N VAL A 142 -16.58 -2.43 -22.70
CA VAL A 142 -15.31 -2.29 -21.97
C VAL A 142 -14.35 -1.29 -22.63
N ARG A 143 -14.64 -0.85 -23.87
CA ARG A 143 -13.78 0.06 -24.65
C ARG A 143 -14.29 1.51 -24.70
N GLY A 144 -15.50 1.79 -24.21
CA GLY A 144 -16.03 3.14 -24.02
C GLY A 144 -15.80 3.65 -22.60
#